data_AF-G9NWQ9-F1
#
_entry.id   AF-G9NWQ9-F1
#
_cell.length_a   1.000
_cell.length_b   1.000
_cell.length_c   1.000
_cell.angle_alpha   90.00
_cell.angle_beta   90.00
_cell.angle_gamma   90.00
#
_symmetry.space_group_name_H-M   'P 1'
#
loop_
_entity.id
_entity.type
_entity.pdbx_description
1 polymer ?
#
loop_
_entity_poly.entity_id
_entity_poly.type
_entity_poly.pdbx_seq_one_letter_code
_entity_poly.pdbx_strand_id
1 'polypeptide(L)'
;MYEFSSAFLFKKELIQESEDPFKTHSATHVLINEVNRKLPIYRNRDGYIQFEDRVEHMHSVLERLINYQKCVSGDLKEFRSHPRRNLEGWDFRDLATNHDPLHSRVTMLAPEGKGWVDFVRATHTITLFGSGFGDLIQTTPTKNCKYWSRLPENKYYLAVAIPDLRRILEIHGKDNDRSVEIAEEIIWHSPGELFPSCQCKTSLTKDHCDPVQTLFPAKLAAILLPRDSLPLKNHGAFIFGYNPLFDWVWGDTGDPQETGSSVSLQPLKQAVNNDDTRTKSTPSTKVSIMKNPSVHLSKTFLPSQTNRRATKTCVQKQYTVGIICPMPKELMAVRILFDEYHKDVNTAKEDTNHYTLGRIGCHNVVATCLPSGIYGTNSAAVTASCMKSSFPKVRFCLLVGIGGGVSSDKNDVRLGDVVVSHPERSLPGVIQYDLGKALQNNVFELTGTLRPPPQVLLSAISHLKSNPKPDGSLIKYLKDIEKRRKEYRRPIQDQGHCFGTTSGDSTAKKASLNEVSNETGIRLRPNHPVIHYGLIASGNLVIKDMLTRDRLASEYGAICFEMEAAGVMNVLPCLVIRGISDYANSQKNDIWQEYAAAAAASYAKLLLCVVKPA
;
A
#
# COMPACT_ATOMS: atom_id res chain seq x y z
N MET A 1 -12.41 -31.12 12.87
CA MET A 1 -13.56 -30.19 12.66
C MET A 1 -14.79 -30.62 13.47
N TYR A 2 -15.16 -31.90 13.52
CA TYR A 2 -16.33 -32.37 14.30
C TYR A 2 -16.22 -32.20 15.82
N GLU A 3 -15.00 -32.16 16.40
CA GLU A 3 -14.81 -32.12 17.87
C GLU A 3 -15.20 -30.80 18.55
N PHE A 4 -15.43 -29.73 17.78
CA PHE A 4 -15.79 -28.40 18.32
C PHE A 4 -17.29 -28.07 18.26
N SER A 5 -18.13 -28.91 17.64
CA SER A 5 -19.58 -28.65 17.56
C SER A 5 -20.26 -28.65 18.93
N SER A 6 -19.73 -29.41 19.88
CA SER A 6 -20.16 -29.46 21.28
C SER A 6 -19.94 -28.15 22.07
N ALA A 7 -19.10 -27.24 21.57
CA ALA A 7 -18.83 -25.94 22.18
C ALA A 7 -19.70 -24.80 21.60
N PHE A 8 -20.38 -25.04 20.47
CA PHE A 8 -21.25 -24.07 19.82
C PHE A 8 -22.65 -24.13 20.45
N LEU A 9 -23.06 -23.02 21.07
CA LEU A 9 -24.32 -22.92 21.81
C LEU A 9 -25.45 -22.26 21.03
N PHE A 10 -25.13 -21.64 19.89
CA PHE A 10 -26.10 -20.90 19.09
C PHE A 10 -27.15 -21.83 18.46
N LYS A 11 -28.41 -21.42 18.55
CA LYS A 11 -29.57 -22.13 18.02
C LYS A 11 -30.32 -21.23 17.07
N LYS A 12 -30.44 -21.62 15.79
CA LYS A 12 -31.11 -20.79 14.77
C LYS A 12 -32.59 -20.57 15.11
N GLU A 13 -33.18 -21.55 15.79
CA GLU A 13 -34.59 -21.58 16.20
C GLU A 13 -34.93 -20.52 17.27
N LEU A 14 -33.91 -19.86 17.84
CA LEU A 14 -34.06 -18.77 18.80
C LEU A 14 -33.93 -17.37 18.16
N ILE A 15 -33.61 -17.27 16.87
CA ILE A 15 -33.62 -15.99 16.15
C ILE A 15 -35.07 -15.52 15.99
N GLN A 16 -35.35 -14.31 16.46
CA GLN A 16 -36.52 -13.54 16.07
C GLN A 16 -36.28 -12.94 14.68
N GLU A 17 -36.96 -13.50 13.67
CA GLU A 17 -37.01 -12.95 12.32
C GLU A 17 -37.78 -11.60 12.29
N SER A 18 -37.75 -10.90 11.15
CA SER A 18 -38.53 -9.66 10.97
C SER A 18 -40.00 -9.94 10.65
N GLU A 19 -40.91 -9.09 11.14
CA GLU A 19 -42.36 -9.17 10.89
C GLU A 19 -42.71 -9.07 9.39
N ASP A 20 -41.90 -8.32 8.62
CA ASP A 20 -41.99 -8.22 7.17
C ASP A 20 -40.71 -8.82 6.54
N PRO A 21 -40.66 -10.14 6.29
CA PRO A 21 -39.47 -10.82 5.78
C PRO A 21 -39.25 -10.53 4.29
N PHE A 22 -38.03 -10.82 3.81
CA PHE A 22 -37.59 -10.62 2.41
C PHE A 22 -37.63 -9.15 1.93
N LYS A 23 -37.43 -8.18 2.83
CA LYS A 23 -37.18 -6.76 2.52
C LYS A 23 -35.74 -6.38 2.83
N THR A 24 -35.29 -5.24 2.29
CA THR A 24 -33.96 -4.69 2.56
C THR A 24 -33.73 -4.33 4.04
N HIS A 25 -34.79 -4.00 4.78
CA HIS A 25 -34.69 -3.67 6.21
C HIS A 25 -34.87 -4.87 7.14
N SER A 26 -35.34 -6.04 6.64
CA SER A 26 -35.58 -7.23 7.47
C SER A 26 -34.29 -7.72 8.13
N ALA A 27 -33.18 -7.72 7.39
CA ALA A 27 -31.86 -8.09 7.92
C ALA A 27 -31.40 -7.15 9.03
N THR A 28 -31.60 -5.83 8.86
CA THR A 28 -31.28 -4.83 9.89
C THR A 28 -32.09 -5.08 11.16
N HIS A 29 -33.39 -5.36 11.04
CA HIS A 29 -34.25 -5.70 12.19
C HIS A 29 -33.72 -6.92 12.97
N VAL A 30 -33.36 -8.00 12.27
CA VAL A 30 -32.79 -9.21 12.88
C VAL A 30 -31.46 -8.92 13.60
N LEU A 31 -30.61 -8.07 13.03
CA LEU A 31 -29.29 -7.72 13.60
C LEU A 31 -29.38 -6.82 14.84
N ILE A 32 -30.33 -5.87 14.89
CA ILE A 32 -30.44 -4.91 16.01
C ILE A 32 -31.38 -5.36 17.14
N ASN A 33 -32.21 -6.39 16.92
CA ASN A 33 -33.17 -6.91 17.88
C ASN A 33 -32.49 -7.31 19.21
N GLU A 34 -33.04 -6.80 20.33
CA GLU A 34 -32.48 -6.97 21.67
C GLU A 34 -32.44 -8.41 22.19
N VAL A 35 -33.33 -9.28 21.72
CA VAL A 35 -33.37 -10.70 22.10
C VAL A 35 -32.29 -11.45 21.32
N ASN A 36 -32.21 -11.21 20.00
CA ASN A 36 -31.20 -11.79 19.11
C ASN A 36 -29.78 -11.45 19.58
N ARG A 37 -29.51 -10.17 19.85
CA ARG A 37 -28.22 -9.67 20.34
C ARG A 37 -27.67 -10.46 21.53
N LYS A 38 -28.55 -10.83 22.48
CA LYS A 38 -28.23 -11.52 23.74
C LYS A 38 -28.09 -13.05 23.59
N LEU A 39 -28.29 -13.63 22.40
CA LEU A 39 -28.16 -15.08 22.18
C LEU A 39 -26.71 -15.55 22.33
N PRO A 40 -26.40 -16.58 23.14
CA PRO A 40 -25.05 -17.08 23.32
C PRO A 40 -24.57 -17.92 22.12
N ILE A 41 -23.34 -17.70 21.68
CA ILE A 41 -22.67 -18.48 20.63
C ILE A 41 -21.62 -19.42 21.21
N TYR A 42 -20.76 -18.94 22.12
CA TYR A 42 -19.70 -19.74 22.76
C TYR A 42 -19.58 -19.39 24.25
N ARG A 43 -18.99 -20.28 25.05
CA ARG A 43 -18.56 -19.96 26.43
C ARG A 43 -17.22 -19.22 26.41
N ASN A 44 -17.07 -18.24 27.30
CA ASN A 44 -15.82 -17.55 27.59
C ASN A 44 -15.51 -17.70 29.10
N ARG A 45 -14.31 -17.27 29.55
CA ARG A 45 -13.91 -17.35 30.97
C ARG A 45 -14.85 -16.57 31.89
N ASP A 46 -15.27 -15.40 31.44
CA ASP A 46 -16.05 -14.43 32.22
C ASP A 46 -17.53 -14.36 31.79
N GLY A 47 -18.01 -15.31 30.99
CA GLY A 47 -19.39 -15.35 30.51
C GLY A 47 -19.59 -16.10 29.19
N TYR A 48 -20.26 -15.45 28.23
CA TYR A 48 -20.55 -15.98 26.90
C TYR A 48 -20.14 -14.96 25.83
N ILE A 49 -19.65 -15.45 24.68
CA ILE A 49 -19.64 -14.66 23.45
C ILE A 49 -21.06 -14.69 22.91
N GLN A 50 -21.66 -13.52 22.70
CA GLN A 50 -23.04 -13.33 22.26
C GLN A 50 -23.11 -13.07 20.75
N PHE A 51 -24.33 -13.01 20.22
CA PHE A 51 -24.59 -12.65 18.84
C PHE A 51 -24.16 -11.21 18.53
N GLU A 52 -24.36 -10.30 19.48
CA GLU A 52 -23.88 -8.90 19.43
C GLU A 52 -22.37 -8.83 19.13
N ASP A 53 -21.54 -9.49 19.93
CA ASP A 53 -20.08 -9.55 19.72
C ASP A 53 -19.71 -9.99 18.30
N ARG A 54 -20.48 -10.94 17.72
CA ARG A 54 -20.24 -11.47 16.38
C ARG A 54 -20.65 -10.49 15.28
N VAL A 55 -21.73 -9.73 15.49
CA VAL A 55 -22.19 -8.67 14.59
C VAL A 55 -21.25 -7.48 14.63
N GLU A 56 -20.85 -7.00 15.82
CA GLU A 56 -19.90 -5.90 15.96
C GLU A 56 -18.52 -6.24 15.38
N HIS A 57 -18.04 -7.47 15.60
CA HIS A 57 -16.81 -7.95 14.98
C HIS A 57 -16.89 -7.93 13.45
N MET A 58 -17.98 -8.42 12.86
CA MET A 58 -18.19 -8.38 11.40
C MET A 58 -18.29 -6.96 10.87
N HIS A 59 -18.96 -6.06 11.59
CA HIS A 59 -19.04 -4.64 11.25
C HIS A 59 -17.65 -3.99 11.23
N SER A 60 -16.87 -4.18 12.29
CA SER A 60 -15.51 -3.64 12.40
C SER A 60 -14.57 -4.16 11.30
N VAL A 61 -14.70 -5.43 10.90
CA VAL A 61 -13.97 -5.96 9.75
C VAL A 61 -14.42 -5.29 8.46
N LEU A 62 -15.73 -5.19 8.19
CA LEU A 62 -16.27 -4.53 7.00
C LEU A 62 -15.87 -3.05 6.91
N GLU A 63 -15.88 -2.30 8.01
CA GLU A 63 -15.38 -0.92 8.05
C GLU A 63 -13.89 -0.83 7.68
N ARG A 64 -13.07 -1.77 8.16
CA ARG A 64 -11.66 -1.88 7.77
C ARG A 64 -11.50 -2.20 6.28
N LEU A 65 -12.38 -3.02 5.70
CA LEU A 65 -12.38 -3.30 4.25
C LEU A 65 -12.84 -2.07 3.42
N ILE A 66 -13.86 -1.33 3.85
CA ILE A 66 -14.29 -0.05 3.24
C ILE A 66 -13.11 0.94 3.23
N ASN A 67 -12.44 1.10 4.37
CA ASN A 67 -11.36 2.08 4.51
C ASN A 67 -10.11 1.65 3.72
N TYR A 68 -9.76 0.36 3.71
CA TYR A 68 -8.70 -0.16 2.85
C TYR A 68 -9.02 0.07 1.37
N GLN A 69 -10.23 -0.25 0.92
CA GLN A 69 -10.64 -0.07 -0.47
C GLN A 69 -10.60 1.40 -0.88
N LYS A 70 -11.09 2.33 -0.04
CA LYS A 70 -10.97 3.78 -0.27
C LYS A 70 -9.50 4.23 -0.38
N CYS A 71 -8.62 3.75 0.50
CA CYS A 71 -7.17 4.06 0.44
C CYS A 71 -6.46 3.48 -0.79
N VAL A 72 -6.93 2.37 -1.34
CA VAL A 72 -6.39 1.75 -2.58
C VAL A 72 -7.05 2.31 -3.84
N SER A 73 -8.21 2.96 -3.74
CA SER A 73 -8.99 3.47 -4.88
C SER A 73 -8.28 4.59 -5.66
N GLY A 74 -7.60 5.51 -4.96
CA GLY A 74 -7.05 6.73 -5.54
C GLY A 74 -8.12 7.70 -6.06
N ASP A 75 -7.70 8.71 -6.82
CA ASP A 75 -8.60 9.58 -7.60
C ASP A 75 -9.23 8.76 -8.75
N LEU A 76 -10.46 9.11 -9.17
CA LEU A 76 -11.18 8.48 -10.31
C LEU A 76 -10.36 8.36 -11.61
N LYS A 77 -9.36 9.24 -11.80
CA LYS A 77 -8.44 9.22 -12.94
C LYS A 77 -7.51 8.00 -12.93
N GLU A 78 -7.18 7.45 -11.77
CA GLU A 78 -6.35 6.26 -11.65
C GLU A 78 -7.17 4.99 -11.93
N PHE A 79 -8.44 4.92 -11.52
CA PHE A 79 -9.34 3.81 -11.84
C PHE A 79 -9.54 3.59 -13.35
N ARG A 80 -9.61 4.65 -14.16
CA ARG A 80 -9.73 4.53 -15.63
C ARG A 80 -8.52 3.85 -16.32
N SER A 81 -7.42 3.65 -15.58
CA SER A 81 -6.25 2.86 -16.02
C SER A 81 -6.28 1.39 -15.56
N HIS A 82 -7.14 1.04 -14.60
CA HIS A 82 -7.28 -0.33 -14.08
C HIS A 82 -8.19 -1.16 -15.00
N PRO A 83 -7.72 -2.28 -15.58
CA PRO A 83 -8.50 -3.07 -16.52
C PRO A 83 -9.88 -3.49 -15.96
N ARG A 84 -10.97 -3.21 -16.67
CA ARG A 84 -12.34 -3.62 -16.28
C ARG A 84 -12.53 -5.14 -16.21
N ARG A 85 -11.75 -5.92 -16.97
CA ARG A 85 -11.70 -7.38 -16.80
C ARG A 85 -11.26 -7.81 -15.40
N ASN A 86 -10.52 -6.99 -14.66
CA ASN A 86 -10.17 -7.27 -13.28
C ASN A 86 -11.24 -6.63 -12.39
N LEU A 87 -11.91 -7.45 -11.57
CA LEU A 87 -12.76 -6.96 -10.49
C LEU A 87 -12.09 -7.32 -9.16
N GLU A 88 -11.76 -6.31 -8.38
CA GLU A 88 -11.12 -6.40 -7.07
C GLU A 88 -12.15 -6.64 -5.94
N GLY A 89 -11.78 -7.41 -4.92
CA GLY A 89 -12.69 -7.72 -3.79
C GLY A 89 -12.06 -8.65 -2.75
N TRP A 90 -12.91 -9.41 -2.04
CA TRP A 90 -12.52 -10.30 -0.92
C TRP A 90 -13.30 -11.61 -0.98
N ASP A 91 -12.75 -12.71 -0.46
CA ASP A 91 -13.49 -13.96 -0.38
C ASP A 91 -14.46 -13.93 0.82
N PHE A 92 -15.75 -14.22 0.57
CA PHE A 92 -16.78 -14.24 1.62
C PHE A 92 -16.54 -15.34 2.65
N ARG A 93 -16.00 -16.50 2.25
CA ARG A 93 -15.75 -17.60 3.17
C ARG A 93 -14.56 -17.30 4.07
N ASP A 94 -13.51 -16.69 3.54
CA ASP A 94 -12.41 -16.16 4.36
C ASP A 94 -12.95 -15.16 5.40
N LEU A 95 -13.79 -14.20 4.97
CA LEU A 95 -14.46 -13.24 5.86
C LEU A 95 -15.33 -13.92 6.92
N ALA A 96 -16.32 -14.72 6.52
CA ALA A 96 -17.31 -15.32 7.39
C ALA A 96 -16.74 -16.33 8.40
N THR A 97 -15.60 -16.96 8.08
CA THR A 97 -14.90 -17.91 8.96
C THR A 97 -13.75 -17.28 9.77
N ASN A 98 -13.51 -15.97 9.65
CA ASN A 98 -12.36 -15.28 10.24
C ASN A 98 -11.00 -15.87 9.83
N HIS A 99 -10.82 -16.20 8.54
CA HIS A 99 -9.52 -16.66 8.06
C HIS A 99 -8.54 -15.49 7.98
N ASP A 100 -7.59 -15.42 8.91
CA ASP A 100 -6.54 -14.41 8.94
C ASP A 100 -5.24 -14.97 8.31
N PRO A 101 -4.60 -14.28 7.34
CA PRO A 101 -4.98 -13.00 6.75
C PRO A 101 -6.16 -13.10 5.79
N LEU A 102 -7.07 -12.11 5.87
CA LEU A 102 -7.98 -11.81 4.77
C LEU A 102 -7.16 -11.28 3.59
N HIS A 103 -7.06 -12.07 2.52
CA HIS A 103 -6.38 -11.65 1.29
C HIS A 103 -7.40 -11.04 0.32
N SER A 104 -7.12 -9.85 -0.20
CA SER A 104 -7.88 -9.33 -1.34
C SER A 104 -7.69 -10.26 -2.54
N ARG A 105 -8.78 -10.51 -3.25
CA ARG A 105 -8.87 -11.37 -4.42
C ARG A 105 -9.18 -10.51 -5.65
N VAL A 106 -8.83 -11.01 -6.83
CA VAL A 106 -9.23 -10.43 -8.11
C VAL A 106 -9.87 -11.53 -8.94
N THR A 107 -11.07 -11.29 -9.46
CA THR A 107 -11.71 -12.17 -10.45
C THR A 107 -11.56 -11.60 -11.85
N MET A 108 -11.55 -12.49 -12.86
CA MET A 108 -11.49 -12.10 -14.27
C MET A 108 -12.88 -12.18 -14.91
N LEU A 109 -13.42 -11.02 -15.25
CA LEU A 109 -14.72 -10.87 -15.93
C LEU A 109 -14.57 -11.01 -17.45
N ALA A 110 -15.52 -11.72 -18.05
CA ALA A 110 -15.73 -11.73 -19.50
C ALA A 110 -16.20 -10.34 -20.00
N PRO A 111 -16.12 -10.04 -21.32
CA PRO A 111 -16.54 -8.76 -21.89
C PRO A 111 -17.91 -8.24 -21.41
N GLU A 112 -18.88 -9.14 -21.27
CA GLU A 112 -20.26 -8.89 -20.87
C GLU A 112 -20.38 -8.32 -19.45
N GLY A 113 -19.46 -8.69 -18.55
CA GLY A 113 -19.43 -8.23 -17.16
C GLY A 113 -18.82 -6.85 -16.94
N LYS A 114 -18.17 -6.26 -17.96
CA LYS A 114 -17.37 -5.03 -17.80
C LYS A 114 -18.22 -3.76 -17.64
N GLY A 115 -19.49 -3.79 -18.06
CA GLY A 115 -20.36 -2.61 -18.14
C GLY A 115 -20.67 -1.91 -16.81
N TRP A 116 -20.51 -2.57 -15.67
CA TRP A 116 -20.78 -2.01 -14.33
C TRP A 116 -19.56 -1.93 -13.41
N VAL A 117 -18.37 -2.33 -13.87
CA VAL A 117 -17.15 -2.35 -13.03
C VAL A 117 -16.74 -0.95 -12.59
N ASP A 118 -16.87 0.04 -13.48
CA ASP A 118 -16.60 1.45 -13.17
C ASP A 118 -17.59 2.00 -12.12
N PHE A 119 -18.84 1.51 -12.11
CA PHE A 119 -19.84 1.91 -11.12
C PHE A 119 -19.48 1.40 -9.72
N VAL A 120 -19.13 0.12 -9.58
CA VAL A 120 -18.67 -0.47 -8.30
C VAL A 120 -17.42 0.23 -7.75
N ARG A 121 -16.52 0.67 -8.64
CA ARG A 121 -15.35 1.48 -8.29
C ARG A 121 -15.73 2.90 -7.86
N ALA A 122 -16.62 3.58 -8.59
CA ALA A 122 -17.08 4.95 -8.30
C ALA A 122 -17.96 5.06 -7.03
N THR A 123 -18.68 4.00 -6.66
CA THR A 123 -19.41 3.92 -5.37
C THR A 123 -18.55 3.38 -4.21
N HIS A 124 -17.26 3.07 -4.45
CA HIS A 124 -16.33 2.42 -3.51
C HIS A 124 -16.93 1.19 -2.79
N THR A 125 -17.76 0.40 -3.48
CA THR A 125 -18.50 -0.71 -2.86
C THR A 125 -17.62 -1.94 -2.64
N ILE A 126 -17.64 -2.52 -1.43
CA ILE A 126 -16.96 -3.80 -1.16
C ILE A 126 -17.56 -4.88 -2.06
N THR A 127 -16.71 -5.51 -2.87
CA THR A 127 -17.06 -6.75 -3.56
C THR A 127 -16.70 -7.95 -2.70
N LEU A 128 -17.68 -8.79 -2.40
CA LEU A 128 -17.48 -10.10 -1.73
C LEU A 128 -17.74 -11.22 -2.73
N PHE A 129 -16.73 -12.07 -2.94
CA PHE A 129 -16.81 -13.23 -3.85
C PHE A 129 -17.28 -14.48 -3.11
N GLY A 130 -18.15 -15.25 -3.75
CA GLY A 130 -18.57 -16.56 -3.26
C GLY A 130 -19.71 -17.14 -4.09
N SER A 131 -20.12 -18.36 -3.73
CA SER A 131 -21.13 -19.16 -4.43
C SER A 131 -22.35 -19.42 -3.56
N GLY A 132 -23.54 -19.49 -4.17
CA GLY A 132 -24.81 -19.79 -3.47
C GLY A 132 -25.66 -18.55 -3.13
N PHE A 133 -25.23 -17.34 -3.48
CA PHE A 133 -25.95 -16.09 -3.22
C PHE A 133 -27.15 -15.81 -4.15
N GLY A 134 -27.50 -16.73 -5.05
CA GLY A 134 -28.59 -16.56 -6.01
C GLY A 134 -29.98 -16.38 -5.38
N ASP A 135 -30.13 -16.67 -4.09
CA ASP A 135 -31.36 -16.47 -3.30
C ASP A 135 -31.33 -15.22 -2.39
N LEU A 136 -30.29 -14.37 -2.46
CA LEU A 136 -30.27 -13.08 -1.74
C LEU A 136 -31.29 -12.07 -2.32
N ILE A 137 -31.58 -12.15 -3.62
CA ILE A 137 -32.59 -11.34 -4.30
C ILE A 137 -33.49 -12.29 -5.10
N GLN A 138 -34.72 -12.50 -4.63
CA GLN A 138 -35.70 -13.38 -5.26
C GLN A 138 -36.82 -12.59 -5.94
N THR A 139 -37.41 -13.13 -7.00
CA THR A 139 -38.60 -12.54 -7.62
C THR A 139 -39.86 -12.80 -6.78
N THR A 140 -40.76 -11.83 -6.73
CA THR A 140 -42.11 -12.05 -6.20
C THR A 140 -42.85 -13.16 -6.97
N PRO A 141 -43.60 -14.07 -6.31
CA PRO A 141 -44.28 -15.21 -6.96
C PRO A 141 -45.24 -14.87 -8.11
N THR A 142 -45.62 -13.60 -8.24
CA THR A 142 -46.52 -13.06 -9.26
C THR A 142 -45.90 -12.89 -10.66
N LYS A 143 -44.59 -13.09 -10.85
CA LYS A 143 -43.93 -12.98 -12.16
C LYS A 143 -43.83 -14.33 -12.88
N ASN A 144 -44.58 -14.49 -13.96
CA ASN A 144 -44.69 -15.75 -14.73
C ASN A 144 -43.46 -16.17 -15.56
N CYS A 145 -42.38 -15.38 -15.57
CA CYS A 145 -41.18 -15.69 -16.34
C CYS A 145 -40.25 -16.64 -15.56
N LYS A 146 -40.19 -17.91 -15.96
CA LYS A 146 -39.27 -18.89 -15.36
C LYS A 146 -37.79 -18.51 -15.55
N TYR A 147 -37.41 -17.98 -16.72
CA TYR A 147 -36.02 -17.59 -17.01
C TYR A 147 -35.50 -16.49 -16.05
N TRP A 148 -36.30 -15.45 -15.80
CA TRP A 148 -35.95 -14.36 -14.90
C TRP A 148 -36.36 -14.59 -13.42
N SER A 149 -36.74 -15.81 -13.03
CA SER A 149 -37.09 -16.14 -11.63
C SER A 149 -35.89 -16.14 -10.68
N ARG A 150 -34.68 -16.28 -11.25
CA ARG A 150 -33.37 -15.98 -10.66
C ARG A 150 -32.57 -15.16 -11.68
N LEU A 151 -31.41 -14.64 -11.28
CA LEU A 151 -30.47 -14.06 -12.24
C LEU A 151 -29.91 -15.16 -13.17
N PRO A 152 -29.95 -14.98 -14.51
CA PRO A 152 -29.36 -15.93 -15.44
C PRO A 152 -27.86 -16.11 -15.22
N GLU A 153 -27.44 -17.36 -15.09
CA GLU A 153 -26.03 -17.73 -14.88
C GLU A 153 -25.16 -17.38 -16.10
N ASN A 154 -23.86 -17.15 -15.86
CA ASN A 154 -22.86 -16.82 -16.88
C ASN A 154 -23.13 -15.54 -17.69
N LYS A 155 -24.07 -14.68 -17.28
CA LYS A 155 -24.35 -13.37 -17.88
C LYS A 155 -23.69 -12.17 -17.19
N TYR A 156 -23.00 -12.41 -16.06
CA TYR A 156 -22.27 -11.38 -15.30
C TYR A 156 -23.12 -10.13 -14.95
N TYR A 157 -24.41 -10.32 -14.64
CA TYR A 157 -25.31 -9.22 -14.27
C TYR A 157 -25.13 -8.77 -12.82
N LEU A 158 -25.25 -7.47 -12.58
CA LEU A 158 -25.29 -6.83 -11.26
C LEU A 158 -26.74 -6.48 -10.91
N ALA A 159 -27.33 -7.13 -9.89
CA ALA A 159 -28.65 -6.74 -9.37
C ALA A 159 -28.51 -5.78 -8.17
N VAL A 160 -29.32 -4.72 -8.16
CA VAL A 160 -29.35 -3.73 -7.07
C VAL A 160 -30.80 -3.51 -6.63
N ALA A 161 -31.08 -3.71 -5.35
CA ALA A 161 -32.41 -3.48 -4.79
C ALA A 161 -32.77 -1.99 -4.82
N ILE A 162 -34.04 -1.65 -5.09
CA ILE A 162 -34.46 -0.25 -5.28
C ILE A 162 -34.20 0.64 -4.03
N PRO A 163 -34.39 0.17 -2.77
CA PRO A 163 -34.05 0.98 -1.61
C PRO A 163 -32.56 1.35 -1.51
N ASP A 164 -31.66 0.44 -1.89
CA ASP A 164 -30.22 0.69 -1.89
C ASP A 164 -29.81 1.56 -3.08
N LEU A 165 -30.43 1.34 -4.24
CA LEU A 165 -30.27 2.21 -5.41
C LEU A 165 -30.74 3.64 -5.13
N ARG A 166 -31.83 3.81 -4.36
CA ARG A 166 -32.32 5.11 -3.89
C ARG A 166 -31.31 5.76 -2.94
N ARG A 167 -30.74 5.02 -1.99
CA ARG A 167 -29.66 5.53 -1.11
C ARG A 167 -28.41 5.94 -1.90
N ILE A 168 -28.03 5.20 -2.94
CA ILE A 168 -26.92 5.57 -3.83
C ILE A 168 -27.24 6.89 -4.55
N LEU A 169 -28.46 7.06 -5.05
CA LEU A 169 -28.95 8.31 -5.67
C LEU A 169 -29.06 9.47 -4.67
N GLU A 170 -29.39 9.23 -3.40
CA GLU A 170 -29.40 10.24 -2.34
C GLU A 170 -28.00 10.74 -1.97
N ILE A 171 -26.96 9.91 -2.17
CA ILE A 171 -25.56 10.23 -1.82
C ILE A 171 -24.78 10.80 -3.01
N HIS A 172 -24.97 10.24 -4.22
CA HIS A 172 -24.17 10.54 -5.41
C HIS A 172 -24.97 11.15 -6.57
N GLY A 173 -26.30 11.12 -6.49
CA GLY A 173 -27.18 11.35 -7.63
C GLY A 173 -27.17 12.78 -8.14
N LYS A 174 -27.12 12.95 -9.47
CA LYS A 174 -27.44 14.22 -10.14
C LYS A 174 -28.42 13.95 -11.27
N ASP A 175 -29.64 14.45 -11.11
CA ASP A 175 -30.70 14.34 -12.13
C ASP A 175 -30.52 15.43 -13.21
N ASN A 176 -30.85 15.10 -14.46
CA ASN A 176 -30.89 16.02 -15.57
C ASN A 176 -31.86 15.53 -16.65
N ASP A 177 -32.40 16.44 -17.46
CA ASP A 177 -33.48 16.22 -18.45
C ASP A 177 -33.27 15.09 -19.48
N ARG A 178 -32.11 14.43 -19.50
CA ARG A 178 -31.77 13.31 -20.41
C ARG A 178 -31.25 12.05 -19.72
N SER A 179 -30.72 12.15 -18.50
CA SER A 179 -29.97 11.07 -17.85
C SER A 179 -29.88 11.27 -16.33
N VAL A 180 -29.69 10.18 -15.58
CA VAL A 180 -29.39 10.28 -14.14
C VAL A 180 -27.94 9.89 -13.92
N GLU A 181 -27.13 10.82 -13.44
CA GLU A 181 -25.81 10.49 -12.88
C GLU A 181 -26.04 9.74 -11.57
N ILE A 182 -25.53 8.50 -11.49
CA ILE A 182 -25.81 7.54 -10.41
C ILE A 182 -24.59 7.26 -9.52
N ALA A 183 -23.39 7.53 -10.04
CA ALA A 183 -22.14 7.66 -9.31
C ALA A 183 -21.28 8.69 -10.05
N GLU A 184 -20.20 9.20 -9.44
CA GLU A 184 -19.42 10.27 -10.06
C GLU A 184 -18.86 9.87 -11.44
N GLU A 185 -19.13 10.71 -12.45
CA GLU A 185 -18.87 10.44 -13.88
C GLU A 185 -19.61 9.22 -14.48
N ILE A 186 -20.61 8.62 -13.82
CA ILE A 186 -21.38 7.46 -14.32
C ILE A 186 -22.87 7.78 -14.40
N ILE A 187 -23.47 7.60 -15.57
CA ILE A 187 -24.91 7.76 -15.83
C ILE A 187 -25.62 6.41 -16.02
N TRP A 188 -26.88 6.36 -15.62
CA TRP A 188 -27.80 5.25 -15.89
C TRP A 188 -28.68 5.57 -17.10
N HIS A 189 -28.56 4.76 -18.15
CA HIS A 189 -29.39 4.79 -19.35
C HIS A 189 -30.31 3.55 -19.44
N SER A 190 -31.51 3.74 -20.01
CA SER A 190 -32.43 2.67 -20.41
C SER A 190 -32.94 3.00 -21.82
N PRO A 191 -32.68 2.15 -22.83
CA PRO A 191 -33.18 2.35 -24.19
C PRO A 191 -34.64 1.87 -24.38
N GLY A 192 -35.32 1.43 -23.31
CA GLY A 192 -36.71 0.95 -23.36
C GLY A 192 -37.38 0.88 -21.98
N GLU A 193 -38.56 0.26 -21.95
CA GLU A 193 -39.41 0.12 -20.75
C GLU A 193 -38.62 -0.44 -19.56
N LEU A 194 -38.77 0.18 -18.38
CA LEU A 194 -38.01 -0.20 -17.18
C LEU A 194 -38.46 -1.52 -16.53
N PHE A 195 -39.69 -1.98 -16.79
CA PHE A 195 -40.27 -3.17 -16.16
C PHE A 195 -41.20 -3.97 -17.08
N PRO A 196 -40.73 -4.39 -18.27
CA PRO A 196 -41.58 -5.04 -19.28
C PRO A 196 -42.20 -6.34 -18.76
N SER A 197 -43.46 -6.56 -19.14
CA SER A 197 -44.21 -7.76 -18.74
C SER A 197 -43.96 -8.91 -19.71
N CYS A 198 -43.10 -9.86 -19.33
CA CYS A 198 -42.80 -11.01 -20.18
C CYS A 198 -44.06 -11.80 -20.57
N GLN A 199 -44.38 -11.83 -21.86
CA GLN A 199 -45.48 -12.64 -22.40
C GLN A 199 -45.12 -14.13 -22.53
N CYS A 200 -43.92 -14.51 -22.05
CA CYS A 200 -43.40 -15.87 -22.03
C CYS A 200 -44.18 -16.78 -21.05
N LYS A 201 -45.34 -17.27 -21.50
CA LYS A 201 -46.15 -18.30 -20.82
C LYS A 201 -45.36 -19.62 -20.73
N THR A 202 -44.54 -19.72 -19.69
CA THR A 202 -43.75 -20.88 -19.20
C THR A 202 -42.74 -21.58 -20.13
N SER A 203 -42.63 -21.25 -21.42
CA SER A 203 -41.55 -21.77 -22.27
C SER A 203 -40.18 -21.11 -22.00
N LEU A 204 -39.11 -21.89 -22.17
CA LEU A 204 -37.69 -21.49 -22.12
C LEU A 204 -37.11 -21.15 -23.51
N THR A 205 -37.92 -21.24 -24.58
CA THR A 205 -37.46 -21.22 -25.98
C THR A 205 -38.09 -20.08 -26.81
N LYS A 206 -38.39 -18.95 -26.18
CA LYS A 206 -38.90 -17.74 -26.82
C LYS A 206 -38.13 -16.54 -26.31
N ASP A 207 -38.06 -15.49 -27.12
CA ASP A 207 -37.47 -14.21 -26.73
C ASP A 207 -38.14 -13.71 -25.44
N HIS A 208 -37.35 -13.68 -24.36
CA HIS A 208 -37.77 -13.11 -23.09
C HIS A 208 -37.60 -11.59 -23.17
N CYS A 209 -38.47 -10.83 -22.51
CA CYS A 209 -38.19 -9.40 -22.34
C CYS A 209 -36.89 -9.24 -21.55
N ASP A 210 -36.00 -8.35 -21.98
CA ASP A 210 -34.75 -8.07 -21.29
C ASP A 210 -34.90 -6.80 -20.43
N PRO A 211 -34.87 -6.90 -19.09
CA PRO A 211 -34.92 -5.74 -18.20
C PRO A 211 -33.54 -5.09 -17.98
N VAL A 212 -32.45 -5.63 -18.56
CA VAL A 212 -31.07 -5.20 -18.26
C VAL A 212 -30.85 -3.73 -18.63
N GLN A 213 -30.39 -2.99 -17.63
CA GLN A 213 -30.07 -1.57 -17.68
C GLN A 213 -28.57 -1.39 -17.95
N THR A 214 -28.18 -0.25 -18.52
CA THR A 214 -26.79 -0.03 -18.97
C THR A 214 -26.20 1.24 -18.34
N LEU A 215 -24.93 1.17 -17.96
CA LEU A 215 -24.21 2.25 -17.26
C LEU A 215 -23.09 2.82 -18.13
N PHE A 216 -23.08 4.14 -18.32
CA PHE A 216 -22.15 4.81 -19.23
C PHE A 216 -21.34 5.91 -18.53
N PRO A 217 -20.15 6.27 -19.06
CA PRO A 217 -19.48 7.51 -18.68
C PRO A 217 -20.36 8.72 -18.97
N ALA A 218 -20.54 9.64 -18.01
CA ALA A 218 -21.47 10.77 -18.07
C ALA A 218 -21.29 11.66 -19.32
N LYS A 219 -20.05 11.79 -19.83
CA LYS A 219 -19.73 12.50 -21.08
C LYS A 219 -20.42 11.94 -22.34
N LEU A 220 -20.95 10.72 -22.31
CA LEU A 220 -21.71 10.14 -23.42
C LEU A 220 -23.21 10.51 -23.39
N ALA A 221 -23.71 11.19 -22.35
CA ALA A 221 -25.11 11.65 -22.25
C ALA A 221 -25.59 12.49 -23.45
N ALA A 222 -24.66 13.14 -24.18
CA ALA A 222 -24.97 13.96 -25.34
C ALA A 222 -25.25 13.15 -26.63
N ILE A 223 -24.81 11.88 -26.71
CA ILE A 223 -24.97 11.02 -27.89
C ILE A 223 -25.93 9.84 -27.66
N LEU A 224 -26.27 9.54 -26.41
CA LEU A 224 -27.28 8.54 -26.07
C LEU A 224 -28.70 9.08 -26.32
N LEU A 225 -29.66 8.17 -26.53
CA LEU A 225 -31.07 8.54 -26.68
C LEU A 225 -31.64 9.15 -25.38
N PRO A 226 -32.62 10.07 -25.48
CA PRO A 226 -33.37 10.53 -24.31
C PRO A 226 -34.03 9.37 -23.57
N ARG A 227 -34.09 9.48 -22.23
CA ARG A 227 -34.62 8.44 -21.34
C ARG A 227 -36.07 8.75 -20.94
N ASP A 228 -36.93 7.73 -20.90
CA ASP A 228 -38.21 7.83 -20.21
C ASP A 228 -38.03 8.05 -18.69
N SER A 229 -39.03 8.69 -18.07
CA SER A 229 -39.01 9.10 -16.67
C SER A 229 -38.89 7.93 -15.68
N LEU A 230 -38.58 8.23 -14.41
CA LEU A 230 -38.13 7.26 -13.41
C LEU A 230 -39.15 6.98 -12.29
N PRO A 231 -40.18 6.15 -12.52
CA PRO A 231 -41.05 5.65 -11.45
C PRO A 231 -40.31 4.60 -10.62
N LEU A 232 -39.47 5.04 -9.67
CA LEU A 232 -38.80 4.21 -8.67
C LEU A 232 -39.81 3.60 -7.69
N LYS A 233 -40.43 2.48 -8.10
CA LYS A 233 -41.33 1.64 -7.30
C LYS A 233 -40.69 1.33 -5.94
N ASN A 234 -41.48 1.35 -4.86
CA ASN A 234 -40.96 1.17 -3.49
C ASN A 234 -40.31 -0.21 -3.22
N HIS A 235 -40.54 -1.22 -4.07
CA HIS A 235 -40.02 -2.57 -3.89
C HIS A 235 -39.59 -3.18 -5.23
N GLY A 236 -38.50 -3.96 -5.20
CA GLY A 236 -37.92 -4.64 -6.35
C GLY A 236 -36.41 -4.45 -6.46
N ALA A 237 -35.84 -4.84 -7.60
CA ALA A 237 -34.46 -4.61 -7.97
C ALA A 237 -34.35 -4.23 -9.44
N PHE A 238 -33.31 -3.49 -9.80
CA PHE A 238 -32.84 -3.31 -11.17
C PHE A 238 -31.68 -4.26 -11.45
N ILE A 239 -31.46 -4.57 -12.73
CA ILE A 239 -30.40 -5.47 -13.20
C ILE A 239 -29.55 -4.67 -14.18
N PHE A 240 -28.22 -4.63 -13.99
CA PHE A 240 -27.26 -3.92 -14.83
C PHE A 240 -26.29 -4.89 -15.50
N GLY A 241 -25.89 -4.61 -16.75
CA GLY A 241 -24.98 -5.46 -17.52
C GLY A 241 -24.99 -5.15 -19.01
N TYR A 242 -24.46 -6.09 -19.80
CA TYR A 242 -24.60 -6.05 -21.26
C TYR A 242 -26.06 -6.29 -21.68
N ASN A 243 -26.65 -5.35 -22.44
CA ASN A 243 -27.98 -5.48 -23.02
C ASN A 243 -27.86 -5.76 -24.53
N PRO A 244 -28.34 -6.92 -25.05
CA PRO A 244 -28.26 -7.25 -26.48
C PRO A 244 -29.08 -6.35 -27.44
N LEU A 245 -29.92 -5.45 -26.92
CA LEU A 245 -30.64 -4.44 -27.70
C LEU A 245 -29.88 -3.10 -27.80
N PHE A 246 -28.67 -3.04 -27.26
CA PHE A 246 -27.85 -1.84 -27.23
C PHE A 246 -26.38 -2.20 -27.51
N ASP A 247 -26.01 -2.16 -28.79
CA ASP A 247 -24.73 -2.64 -29.36
C ASP A 247 -23.51 -1.81 -28.90
N TRP A 248 -23.21 -1.82 -27.60
CA TRP A 248 -22.07 -1.14 -26.99
C TRP A 248 -21.20 -2.15 -26.22
N VAL A 249 -19.88 -2.02 -26.36
CA VAL A 249 -18.90 -2.92 -25.74
C VAL A 249 -17.89 -2.14 -24.91
N TRP A 250 -17.67 -2.58 -23.66
CA TRP A 250 -16.71 -1.99 -22.74
C TRP A 250 -15.33 -2.62 -22.95
N GLY A 251 -14.40 -1.83 -23.47
CA GLY A 251 -12.97 -2.16 -23.44
C GLY A 251 -12.43 -2.28 -22.01
N ASP A 252 -11.23 -2.84 -21.85
CA ASP A 252 -10.59 -2.93 -20.52
C ASP A 252 -10.27 -1.55 -19.93
N THR A 253 -10.02 -0.54 -20.77
CA THR A 253 -9.81 0.85 -20.38
C THR A 253 -10.42 1.77 -21.44
N GLY A 254 -10.49 3.08 -21.17
CA GLY A 254 -11.12 4.03 -22.09
C GLY A 254 -12.65 3.93 -22.11
N ASP A 255 -13.28 4.55 -23.10
CA ASP A 255 -14.74 4.60 -23.21
C ASP A 255 -15.31 3.34 -23.88
N PRO A 256 -16.57 2.95 -23.61
CA PRO A 256 -17.23 1.92 -24.39
C PRO A 256 -17.40 2.38 -25.86
N GLN A 257 -17.50 1.43 -26.77
CA GLN A 257 -17.61 1.68 -28.21
C GLN A 257 -18.85 1.00 -28.78
N GLU A 258 -19.53 1.68 -29.71
CA GLU A 258 -20.65 1.13 -30.46
C GLU A 258 -20.15 0.11 -31.49
N THR A 259 -20.63 -1.13 -31.44
CA THR A 259 -20.29 -2.19 -32.39
C THR A 259 -21.12 -2.07 -33.67
N GLY A 260 -20.95 -0.94 -34.36
CA GLY A 260 -21.64 -0.61 -35.60
C GLY A 260 -21.54 -1.69 -36.68
N SER A 261 -22.65 -1.91 -37.38
CA SER A 261 -22.79 -2.95 -38.40
C SER A 261 -21.79 -2.84 -39.56
N SER A 262 -21.49 -4.01 -40.15
CA SER A 262 -20.74 -4.26 -41.39
C SER A 262 -19.24 -3.89 -41.46
N VAL A 263 -18.40 -4.86 -41.05
CA VAL A 263 -17.13 -5.12 -41.74
C VAL A 263 -17.20 -6.52 -42.35
N SER A 264 -17.16 -6.59 -43.68
CA SER A 264 -17.12 -7.87 -44.40
C SER A 264 -15.71 -8.47 -44.34
N LEU A 265 -15.61 -9.73 -43.92
CA LEU A 265 -14.37 -10.51 -43.97
C LEU A 265 -13.96 -10.75 -45.43
N GLN A 266 -12.85 -10.15 -45.90
CA GLN A 266 -12.00 -10.62 -47.00
C GLN A 266 -10.56 -10.06 -46.85
N PRO A 267 -9.53 -10.68 -47.47
CA PRO A 267 -8.20 -10.80 -46.84
C PRO A 267 -7.14 -9.75 -47.26
N LEU A 268 -6.00 -9.79 -46.56
CA LEU A 268 -4.83 -8.93 -46.79
C LEU A 268 -4.35 -8.89 -48.24
N LYS A 269 -3.94 -7.70 -48.69
CA LYS A 269 -2.97 -7.48 -49.77
C LYS A 269 -1.94 -6.43 -49.38
N GLN A 270 -0.73 -6.54 -49.92
CA GLN A 270 0.39 -5.63 -49.68
C GLN A 270 0.51 -4.57 -50.79
N ALA A 271 0.71 -3.30 -50.42
CA ALA A 271 1.43 -2.24 -51.14
C ALA A 271 1.45 -1.00 -50.20
N VAL A 272 2.55 -0.36 -49.78
CA VAL A 272 3.77 0.16 -50.43
C VAL A 272 3.66 1.66 -50.79
N ASN A 273 4.44 2.46 -50.04
CA ASN A 273 5.04 3.78 -50.36
C ASN A 273 4.24 5.10 -50.33
N ASN A 274 4.95 6.13 -49.81
CA ASN A 274 4.99 7.56 -50.22
C ASN A 274 3.78 8.50 -49.92
N ASP A 275 3.97 9.81 -49.61
CA ASP A 275 5.13 10.55 -49.08
C ASP A 275 4.75 11.94 -48.49
N ASP A 276 5.70 12.54 -47.74
CA ASP A 276 6.09 13.96 -47.60
C ASP A 276 5.17 15.14 -47.14
N THR A 277 5.85 16.12 -46.51
CA THR A 277 5.58 17.58 -46.35
C THR A 277 4.53 18.18 -45.38
N ARG A 278 5.06 18.93 -44.38
CA ARG A 278 4.94 20.40 -44.08
C ARG A 278 3.56 21.12 -44.23
N THR A 279 3.19 22.18 -43.47
CA THR A 279 4.02 23.28 -42.91
C THR A 279 3.38 24.07 -41.73
N LYS A 280 4.24 24.69 -40.91
CA LYS A 280 4.09 25.82 -39.93
C LYS A 280 2.86 26.76 -40.02
N SER A 281 2.44 27.31 -38.86
CA SER A 281 2.48 28.78 -38.59
C SER A 281 2.31 29.20 -37.09
N THR A 282 3.04 30.25 -36.70
CA THR A 282 2.93 31.14 -35.50
C THR A 282 2.95 32.60 -36.02
N PRO A 283 2.91 33.73 -35.24
CA PRO A 283 2.99 33.99 -33.78
C PRO A 283 1.84 34.89 -33.23
N SER A 284 1.87 35.51 -32.01
CA SER A 284 2.38 36.90 -31.72
C SER A 284 1.87 37.41 -30.32
N THR A 285 2.10 38.64 -29.78
CA THR A 285 3.35 39.26 -29.25
C THR A 285 3.09 40.42 -28.22
N LYS A 286 3.52 40.29 -26.94
CA LYS A 286 3.70 41.36 -25.89
C LYS A 286 2.40 42.06 -25.39
N VAL A 287 2.30 42.95 -24.37
CA VAL A 287 3.14 43.97 -23.63
C VAL A 287 2.59 44.04 -22.16
N SER A 288 3.27 44.10 -20.99
CA SER A 288 4.38 44.89 -20.35
C SER A 288 3.98 46.21 -19.63
N ILE A 289 3.90 46.23 -18.27
CA ILE A 289 3.85 47.44 -17.38
C ILE A 289 4.71 47.20 -16.08
N MET A 290 5.08 48.25 -15.31
CA MET A 290 6.14 48.25 -14.27
C MET A 290 5.72 48.62 -12.81
N LYS A 291 6.45 48.03 -11.83
CA LYS A 291 7.00 48.61 -10.55
C LYS A 291 6.10 49.13 -9.39
N ASN A 292 6.21 48.43 -8.23
CA ASN A 292 6.61 48.89 -6.87
C ASN A 292 5.78 49.93 -6.05
N PRO A 293 5.98 50.07 -4.70
CA PRO A 293 6.52 49.12 -3.68
C PRO A 293 5.84 49.12 -2.26
N SER A 294 6.27 48.17 -1.40
CA SER A 294 6.46 48.26 0.09
C SER A 294 5.34 48.66 1.09
N VAL A 295 5.04 47.76 2.05
CA VAL A 295 4.84 48.08 3.50
C VAL A 295 5.45 46.94 4.37
N HIS A 296 5.68 47.20 5.66
CA HIS A 296 6.36 46.34 6.67
C HIS A 296 5.45 46.08 7.90
N LEU A 297 5.77 45.20 8.88
CA LEU A 297 7.04 44.51 9.20
C LEU A 297 6.97 43.00 8.89
N SER A 298 7.18 41.95 9.72
CA SER A 298 7.70 41.75 11.09
C SER A 298 8.70 40.55 11.12
N LYS A 299 9.30 40.19 12.27
CA LYS A 299 10.26 39.07 12.40
C LYS A 299 10.28 38.46 13.81
N THR A 300 10.47 37.15 13.91
CA THR A 300 11.00 36.49 15.11
C THR A 300 12.06 35.42 14.78
N PHE A 301 13.32 35.85 14.95
CA PHE A 301 14.50 35.08 15.36
C PHE A 301 14.86 33.71 14.72
N LEU A 302 15.98 33.74 13.96
CA LEU A 302 16.86 32.62 13.66
C LEU A 302 18.24 32.86 14.32
N PRO A 303 18.91 31.84 14.89
CA PRO A 303 20.34 31.89 15.19
C PRO A 303 21.19 32.01 13.92
N SER A 304 22.38 32.62 14.02
CA SER A 304 23.16 33.08 12.87
C SER A 304 24.16 32.05 12.31
N GLN A 305 24.10 31.91 10.98
CA GLN A 305 25.16 31.62 9.99
C GLN A 305 26.36 30.70 10.35
N THR A 306 26.63 29.76 9.44
CA THR A 306 27.96 29.64 8.80
C THR A 306 27.82 29.00 7.41
N ASN A 307 28.73 29.33 6.48
CA ASN A 307 28.84 28.77 5.12
C ASN A 307 27.59 28.83 4.22
N ARG A 308 27.34 29.99 3.60
CA ARG A 308 26.54 30.07 2.36
C ARG A 308 27.27 29.40 1.19
N ARG A 309 27.04 28.11 0.98
CA ARG A 309 27.21 27.51 -0.36
C ARG A 309 26.21 28.15 -1.34
N ALA A 310 26.57 28.26 -2.61
CA ALA A 310 25.67 28.80 -3.63
C ALA A 310 24.42 27.92 -3.76
N THR A 311 23.22 28.51 -3.62
CA THR A 311 21.94 27.78 -3.67
C THR A 311 21.36 27.80 -5.09
N LYS A 312 21.60 26.70 -5.80
CA LYS A 312 21.14 26.48 -7.17
C LYS A 312 19.62 26.29 -7.22
N THR A 313 18.97 26.88 -8.22
CA THR A 313 17.57 26.58 -8.56
C THR A 313 17.53 25.34 -9.44
N CYS A 314 16.61 24.43 -9.13
CA CYS A 314 16.47 23.10 -9.74
C CYS A 314 14.96 22.78 -9.82
N VAL A 315 14.52 21.89 -10.71
CA VAL A 315 13.09 21.49 -10.81
C VAL A 315 12.88 20.04 -10.38
N GLN A 316 11.65 19.69 -9.98
CA GLN A 316 11.24 18.36 -9.47
C GLN A 316 11.77 17.21 -10.35
N LYS A 317 11.65 17.37 -11.67
CA LYS A 317 12.05 16.38 -12.69
C LYS A 317 13.56 16.17 -12.82
N GLN A 318 14.39 16.96 -12.12
CA GLN A 318 15.85 16.81 -12.10
C GLN A 318 16.36 16.00 -10.90
N TYR A 319 15.52 15.65 -9.93
CA TYR A 319 15.88 14.78 -8.81
C TYR A 319 15.67 13.31 -9.19
N THR A 320 16.69 12.49 -8.94
CA THR A 320 16.74 11.10 -9.44
C THR A 320 16.98 10.07 -8.33
N VAL A 321 17.26 10.54 -7.11
CA VAL A 321 17.52 9.72 -5.93
C VAL A 321 16.72 10.26 -4.75
N GLY A 322 15.89 9.41 -4.16
CA GLY A 322 15.25 9.68 -2.88
C GLY A 322 16.13 9.23 -1.71
N ILE A 323 16.04 9.93 -0.58
CA ILE A 323 16.59 9.48 0.71
C ILE A 323 15.51 9.68 1.77
N ILE A 324 15.14 8.60 2.47
CA ILE A 324 14.22 8.66 3.61
C ILE A 324 15.02 8.36 4.87
N CYS A 325 14.83 9.18 5.89
CA CYS A 325 15.41 9.02 7.21
C CYS A 325 14.28 8.97 8.24
N PRO A 326 14.11 7.87 9.00
CA PRO A 326 13.09 7.77 10.04
C PRO A 326 13.07 8.94 11.05
N MET A 327 14.24 9.44 11.44
CA MET A 327 14.41 10.42 12.52
C MET A 327 15.19 11.69 12.10
N PRO A 328 14.97 12.84 12.79
CA PRO A 328 15.69 14.08 12.51
C PRO A 328 17.22 13.99 12.65
N LYS A 329 17.74 13.15 13.55
CA LYS A 329 19.20 12.93 13.72
C LYS A 329 19.84 12.20 12.54
N GLU A 330 19.10 11.29 11.91
CA GLU A 330 19.52 10.57 10.71
C GLU A 330 19.48 11.49 9.49
N LEU A 331 18.39 12.26 9.34
CA LEU A 331 18.30 13.29 8.30
C LEU A 331 19.40 14.35 8.48
N MET A 332 19.75 14.74 9.70
CA MET A 332 20.84 15.68 9.96
C MET A 332 22.20 15.13 9.48
N ALA A 333 22.54 13.87 9.78
CA ALA A 333 23.75 13.22 9.29
C ALA A 333 23.81 13.19 7.75
N VAL A 334 22.70 12.83 7.09
CA VAL A 334 22.56 12.84 5.62
C VAL A 334 22.71 14.25 5.05
N ARG A 335 21.98 15.24 5.60
CA ARG A 335 22.02 16.65 5.16
C ARG A 335 23.43 17.23 5.25
N ILE A 336 24.15 16.94 6.34
CA ILE A 336 25.55 17.38 6.51
C ILE A 336 26.44 16.88 5.36
N LEU A 337 26.20 15.68 4.84
CA LEU A 337 27.01 15.10 3.77
C LEU A 337 26.67 15.56 2.35
N PHE A 338 25.68 16.43 2.16
CA PHE A 338 25.42 17.05 0.85
C PHE A 338 26.66 17.81 0.35
N ASP A 339 26.90 17.78 -0.96
CA ASP A 339 27.95 18.56 -1.63
C ASP A 339 27.44 19.96 -2.02
N GLU A 340 26.15 20.05 -2.34
CA GLU A 340 25.44 21.26 -2.77
C GLU A 340 24.03 21.24 -2.17
N TYR A 341 23.49 22.41 -1.81
CA TYR A 341 22.09 22.56 -1.40
C TYR A 341 21.34 23.33 -2.49
N HIS A 342 20.16 22.85 -2.84
CA HIS A 342 19.27 23.53 -3.78
C HIS A 342 18.21 24.32 -3.02
N LYS A 343 17.50 25.21 -3.72
CA LYS A 343 16.27 25.82 -3.19
C LYS A 343 15.12 24.83 -3.26
N ASP A 344 14.13 25.04 -2.40
CA ASP A 344 12.89 24.26 -2.38
C ASP A 344 12.14 24.37 -3.70
N VAL A 345 11.33 23.36 -4.01
CA VAL A 345 10.54 23.25 -5.24
C VAL A 345 9.09 22.95 -4.89
N ASN A 346 8.15 23.37 -5.73
CA ASN A 346 6.73 23.08 -5.52
C ASN A 346 6.50 21.56 -5.48
N THR A 347 5.97 21.05 -4.38
CA THR A 347 5.52 19.66 -4.21
C THR A 347 4.13 19.45 -4.83
N ALA A 348 3.62 18.22 -4.80
CA ALA A 348 2.21 17.95 -5.03
C ALA A 348 1.34 18.62 -3.94
N LYS A 349 0.11 19.01 -4.27
CA LYS A 349 -0.76 19.82 -3.40
C LYS A 349 -1.03 19.18 -2.02
N GLU A 350 -1.17 17.85 -1.98
CA GLU A 350 -1.43 17.10 -0.75
C GLU A 350 -0.15 16.52 -0.10
N ASP A 351 1.04 16.86 -0.61
CA ASP A 351 2.32 16.39 -0.05
C ASP A 351 2.80 17.32 1.08
N THR A 352 2.67 16.83 2.31
CA THR A 352 3.04 17.53 3.55
C THR A 352 4.48 17.27 4.02
N ASN A 353 5.27 16.45 3.30
CA ASN A 353 6.65 16.15 3.66
C ASN A 353 7.55 17.40 3.58
N HIS A 354 8.47 17.52 4.53
CA HIS A 354 9.46 18.60 4.55
C HIS A 354 10.81 18.13 3.98
N TYR A 355 10.97 18.31 2.67
CA TYR A 355 12.17 17.91 1.95
C TYR A 355 13.38 18.80 2.23
N THR A 356 14.58 18.23 2.13
CA THR A 356 15.84 18.95 1.93
C THR A 356 16.44 18.52 0.60
N LEU A 357 16.72 19.50 -0.26
CA LEU A 357 17.11 19.27 -1.65
C LEU A 357 18.58 19.62 -1.89
N GLY A 358 19.26 18.86 -2.75
CA GLY A 358 20.67 19.11 -3.03
C GLY A 358 21.31 18.09 -3.96
N ARG A 359 22.62 17.91 -3.81
CA ARG A 359 23.43 16.98 -4.59
C ARG A 359 24.40 16.19 -3.72
N ILE A 360 24.56 14.91 -4.02
CA ILE A 360 25.63 14.04 -3.49
C ILE A 360 26.36 13.42 -4.69
N GLY A 361 27.65 13.70 -4.84
CA GLY A 361 28.42 13.28 -6.01
C GLY A 361 27.82 13.81 -7.32
N CYS A 362 27.41 12.91 -8.21
CA CYS A 362 26.71 13.25 -9.46
C CYS A 362 25.17 13.22 -9.37
N HIS A 363 24.60 12.83 -8.22
CA HIS A 363 23.15 12.64 -8.06
C HIS A 363 22.47 13.84 -7.41
N ASN A 364 21.43 14.36 -8.05
CA ASN A 364 20.49 15.28 -7.40
C ASN A 364 19.59 14.47 -6.45
N VAL A 365 19.71 14.77 -5.15
CA VAL A 365 19.04 14.04 -4.07
C VAL A 365 17.88 14.86 -3.48
N VAL A 366 16.79 14.16 -3.19
CA VAL A 366 15.70 14.65 -2.35
C VAL A 366 15.66 13.83 -1.07
N ALA A 367 15.93 14.47 0.07
CA ALA A 367 15.92 13.82 1.38
C ALA A 367 14.71 14.28 2.22
N THR A 368 14.11 13.42 3.03
CA THR A 368 13.04 13.79 3.98
C THR A 368 13.15 13.01 5.30
N CYS A 369 12.49 13.53 6.33
CA CYS A 369 12.18 12.82 7.57
C CYS A 369 10.77 12.24 7.51
N LEU A 370 10.44 11.28 8.39
CA LEU A 370 9.05 11.02 8.78
C LEU A 370 8.48 12.20 9.62
N PRO A 371 7.15 12.33 9.75
CA PRO A 371 6.53 13.30 10.64
C PRO A 371 6.99 13.15 12.10
N SER A 372 7.20 14.26 12.81
CA SER A 372 7.73 14.26 14.17
C SER A 372 6.87 13.44 15.13
N GLY A 373 7.47 12.42 15.77
CA GLY A 373 6.78 11.53 16.71
C GLY A 373 6.05 10.35 16.06
N ILE A 374 6.05 10.23 14.73
CA ILE A 374 5.45 9.12 13.99
C ILE A 374 6.56 8.26 13.36
N TYR A 375 6.45 6.95 13.51
CA TYR A 375 7.41 5.95 13.04
C TYR A 375 6.68 4.71 12.49
N GLY A 376 7.42 3.68 12.06
CA GLY A 376 6.84 2.43 11.58
C GLY A 376 6.48 2.43 10.09
N THR A 377 6.07 1.26 9.60
CA THR A 377 5.96 0.96 8.17
C THR A 377 4.89 1.82 7.47
N ASN A 378 3.76 2.08 8.13
CA ASN A 378 2.66 2.87 7.58
C ASN A 378 3.08 4.32 7.29
N SER A 379 3.78 4.96 8.23
CA SER A 379 4.26 6.34 8.06
C SER A 379 5.32 6.41 6.95
N ALA A 380 6.24 5.43 6.92
CA ALA A 380 7.26 5.33 5.89
C ALA A 380 6.68 5.09 4.48
N ALA A 381 5.60 4.31 4.36
CA ALA A 381 4.88 4.12 3.10
C ALA A 381 4.24 5.43 2.60
N VAL A 382 3.54 6.17 3.46
CA VAL A 382 2.95 7.48 3.12
C VAL A 382 4.04 8.46 2.69
N THR A 383 5.11 8.61 3.47
CA THR A 383 6.25 9.48 3.15
C THR A 383 6.88 9.12 1.80
N ALA A 384 7.05 7.83 1.50
CA ALA A 384 7.56 7.36 0.21
C ALA A 384 6.61 7.64 -0.97
N SER A 385 5.29 7.53 -0.76
CA SER A 385 4.27 7.77 -1.80
C SER A 385 4.22 9.25 -2.16
N CYS A 386 4.18 10.13 -1.17
CA CYS A 386 4.26 11.57 -1.36
C CYS A 386 5.55 11.99 -2.10
N MET A 387 6.72 11.44 -1.72
CA MET A 387 7.98 11.68 -2.43
C MET A 387 7.93 11.22 -3.90
N LYS A 388 7.36 10.05 -4.16
CA LYS A 388 7.20 9.49 -5.51
C LYS A 388 6.33 10.38 -6.41
N SER A 389 5.25 10.94 -5.86
CA SER A 389 4.34 11.85 -6.57
C SER A 389 4.97 13.21 -6.83
N SER A 390 5.64 13.81 -5.84
CA SER A 390 6.30 15.12 -5.98
C SER A 390 7.56 15.08 -6.85
N PHE A 391 8.28 13.95 -6.87
CA PHE A 391 9.56 13.80 -7.58
C PHE A 391 9.52 12.63 -8.59
N PRO A 392 8.73 12.73 -9.68
CA PRO A 392 8.42 11.62 -10.61
C PRO A 392 9.58 11.18 -11.51
N LYS A 393 10.82 11.53 -11.16
CA LYS A 393 12.07 11.04 -11.78
C LYS A 393 13.02 10.35 -10.79
N VAL A 394 12.62 10.20 -9.52
CA VAL A 394 13.30 9.35 -8.54
C VAL A 394 13.30 7.90 -9.04
N ARG A 395 14.50 7.37 -9.31
CA ARG A 395 14.73 6.01 -9.83
C ARG A 395 14.75 4.97 -8.70
N PHE A 396 15.25 5.37 -7.55
CA PHE A 396 15.37 4.56 -6.35
C PHE A 396 15.42 5.43 -5.10
N CYS A 397 15.11 4.84 -3.94
CA CYS A 397 15.29 5.42 -2.63
C CYS A 397 16.47 4.76 -1.88
N LEU A 398 17.12 5.50 -0.99
CA LEU A 398 17.93 4.96 0.10
C LEU A 398 17.19 5.21 1.42
N LEU A 399 16.85 4.15 2.15
CA LEU A 399 16.35 4.26 3.51
C LEU A 399 17.55 4.23 4.47
N VAL A 400 17.88 5.38 5.05
CA VAL A 400 19.13 5.60 5.80
C VAL A 400 18.80 5.98 7.24
N GLY A 401 19.19 5.13 8.19
CA GLY A 401 18.92 5.35 9.61
C GLY A 401 19.70 4.43 10.53
N ILE A 402 19.18 4.19 11.74
CA ILE A 402 19.75 3.28 12.74
C ILE A 402 19.00 1.93 12.79
N GLY A 403 19.59 0.92 13.42
CA GLY A 403 18.96 -0.38 13.66
C GLY A 403 19.60 -1.13 14.82
N GLY A 404 18.88 -2.14 15.32
CA GLY A 404 19.41 -3.08 16.32
C GLY A 404 20.13 -4.23 15.64
N GLY A 405 21.43 -4.41 15.90
CA GLY A 405 22.25 -5.45 15.26
C GLY A 405 22.18 -6.81 15.96
N VAL A 406 22.47 -7.88 15.22
CA VAL A 406 22.64 -9.23 15.78
C VAL A 406 24.04 -9.73 15.46
N SER A 407 24.81 -10.06 16.49
CA SER A 407 26.15 -10.64 16.33
C SER A 407 26.09 -12.17 16.31
N SER A 408 26.95 -12.79 15.51
CA SER A 408 27.05 -14.24 15.30
C SER A 408 28.45 -14.60 14.79
N ASP A 409 28.83 -15.88 14.86
CA ASP A 409 30.15 -16.34 14.37
C ASP A 409 30.40 -16.03 12.88
N LYS A 410 29.31 -15.97 12.10
CA LYS A 410 29.32 -15.63 10.66
C LYS A 410 29.37 -14.13 10.44
N ASN A 411 28.57 -13.37 11.19
CA ASN A 411 28.44 -11.92 11.10
C ASN A 411 28.61 -11.31 12.49
N ASP A 412 29.85 -10.97 12.84
CA ASP A 412 30.21 -10.25 14.06
C ASP A 412 29.79 -8.77 13.90
N VAL A 413 28.50 -8.47 14.12
CA VAL A 413 27.94 -7.13 13.99
C VAL A 413 28.09 -6.39 15.32
N ARG A 414 28.72 -5.21 15.34
CA ARG A 414 28.96 -4.43 16.57
C ARG A 414 28.38 -3.02 16.51
N LEU A 415 28.23 -2.37 17.67
CA LEU A 415 27.76 -0.99 17.77
C LEU A 415 28.63 -0.05 16.91
N GLY A 416 27.96 0.77 16.10
CA GLY A 416 28.60 1.69 15.16
C GLY A 416 29.06 1.06 13.84
N ASP A 417 28.88 -0.24 13.59
CA ASP A 417 28.97 -0.83 12.25
C ASP A 417 27.77 -0.38 11.37
N VAL A 418 27.79 -0.72 10.08
CA VAL A 418 26.67 -0.51 9.14
C VAL A 418 26.23 -1.85 8.56
N VAL A 419 24.93 -2.14 8.61
CA VAL A 419 24.29 -3.24 7.87
C VAL A 419 23.57 -2.68 6.65
N VAL A 420 23.76 -3.34 5.51
CA VAL A 420 23.16 -2.99 4.22
C VAL A 420 22.30 -4.16 3.74
N SER A 421 21.03 -3.91 3.41
CA SER A 421 20.11 -4.95 2.94
C SER A 421 20.63 -5.60 1.66
N HIS A 422 20.84 -6.91 1.68
CA HIS A 422 21.40 -7.66 0.56
C HIS A 422 20.62 -8.96 0.34
N PRO A 423 20.12 -9.24 -0.87
CA PRO A 423 19.48 -10.51 -1.18
C PRO A 423 20.42 -11.69 -0.87
N GLU A 424 19.92 -12.68 -0.14
CA GLU A 424 20.66 -13.89 0.20
C GLU A 424 19.72 -15.10 0.08
N ARG A 425 20.21 -16.18 -0.58
CA ARG A 425 19.45 -17.39 -0.89
C ARG A 425 18.15 -17.05 -1.64
N SER A 426 16.99 -17.32 -1.02
CA SER A 426 15.65 -17.05 -1.54
C SER A 426 15.05 -15.72 -1.03
N LEU A 427 15.72 -15.01 -0.12
CA LEU A 427 15.18 -13.82 0.54
C LEU A 427 15.66 -12.52 -0.14
N PRO A 428 14.79 -11.51 -0.29
CA PRO A 428 15.08 -10.30 -1.07
C PRO A 428 15.99 -9.29 -0.35
N GLY A 429 16.58 -9.64 0.79
CA GLY A 429 17.46 -8.79 1.59
C GLY A 429 16.76 -7.96 2.66
N VAL A 430 15.43 -7.90 2.63
CA VAL A 430 14.59 -7.46 3.76
C VAL A 430 13.36 -8.36 3.86
N ILE A 431 13.00 -8.79 5.06
CA ILE A 431 11.69 -9.42 5.36
C ILE A 431 10.87 -8.49 6.25
N GLN A 432 9.54 -8.57 6.16
CA GLN A 432 8.67 -7.98 7.19
C GLN A 432 8.35 -9.07 8.23
N TYR A 433 9.01 -9.05 9.39
CA TYR A 433 8.92 -10.14 10.37
C TYR A 433 7.61 -10.13 11.18
N ASP A 434 6.81 -9.05 11.10
CA ASP A 434 5.49 -8.93 11.71
C ASP A 434 4.33 -9.09 10.69
N LEU A 435 4.63 -9.45 9.43
CA LEU A 435 3.63 -9.75 8.40
C LEU A 435 3.60 -11.25 8.11
N GLY A 436 2.61 -11.94 8.67
CA GLY A 436 2.54 -13.39 8.64
C GLY A 436 1.28 -13.94 9.30
N LYS A 437 1.14 -15.26 9.27
CA LYS A 437 0.08 -15.99 9.96
C LYS A 437 0.55 -16.36 11.37
N ALA A 438 -0.24 -16.01 12.38
CA ALA A 438 -0.11 -16.64 13.69
C ALA A 438 -0.76 -18.03 13.62
N LEU A 439 0.05 -19.08 13.71
CA LEU A 439 -0.39 -20.47 13.74
C LEU A 439 -0.53 -20.96 15.20
N GLN A 440 -1.00 -22.20 15.37
CA GLN A 440 -1.06 -22.83 16.69
C GLN A 440 0.35 -22.93 17.33
N ASN A 441 0.39 -23.02 18.66
CA ASN A 441 1.61 -23.14 19.46
C ASN A 441 2.60 -21.96 19.30
N ASN A 442 2.10 -20.75 19.03
CA ASN A 442 2.88 -19.51 18.85
C ASN A 442 3.88 -19.55 17.67
N VAL A 443 3.69 -20.46 16.70
CA VAL A 443 4.45 -20.48 15.45
C VAL A 443 3.99 -19.32 14.57
N PHE A 444 4.91 -18.64 13.90
CA PHE A 444 4.61 -17.52 13.00
C PHE A 444 5.13 -17.81 11.59
N GLU A 445 4.25 -17.79 10.60
CA GLU A 445 4.58 -18.05 9.19
C GLU A 445 4.65 -16.72 8.44
N LEU A 446 5.84 -16.31 7.96
CA LEU A 446 5.97 -15.09 7.15
C LEU A 446 5.13 -15.18 5.87
N THR A 447 4.35 -14.14 5.56
CA THR A 447 3.52 -14.09 4.35
C THR A 447 3.86 -12.92 3.45
N GLY A 448 4.12 -13.21 2.17
CA GLY A 448 4.50 -12.23 1.16
C GLY A 448 6.01 -12.03 1.06
N THR A 449 6.42 -11.16 0.13
CA THR A 449 7.83 -10.92 -0.21
C THR A 449 8.01 -9.45 -0.59
N LEU A 450 8.98 -8.77 0.02
CA LEU A 450 9.33 -7.40 -0.33
C LEU A 450 10.14 -7.36 -1.64
N ARG A 451 10.10 -6.26 -2.38
CA ARG A 451 10.95 -6.09 -3.58
C ARG A 451 12.44 -6.10 -3.20
N PRO A 452 13.32 -6.85 -3.89
CA PRO A 452 14.75 -6.76 -3.66
C PRO A 452 15.30 -5.39 -4.09
N PRO A 453 16.47 -4.97 -3.54
CA PRO A 453 17.10 -3.71 -3.93
C PRO A 453 17.39 -3.62 -5.45
N PRO A 454 17.27 -2.42 -6.05
CA PRO A 454 17.52 -2.21 -7.47
C PRO A 454 18.86 -2.73 -7.97
N GLN A 455 18.87 -3.35 -9.16
CA GLN A 455 20.09 -3.91 -9.76
C GLN A 455 21.23 -2.89 -9.90
N VAL A 456 20.92 -1.61 -10.13
CA VAL A 456 21.93 -0.53 -10.18
C VAL A 456 22.64 -0.31 -8.82
N LEU A 457 21.95 -0.55 -7.71
CA LEU A 457 22.51 -0.48 -6.36
C LEU A 457 23.23 -1.79 -6.00
N LEU A 458 22.70 -2.94 -6.40
CA LEU A 458 23.39 -4.24 -6.23
C LEU A 458 24.71 -4.28 -7.01
N SER A 459 24.75 -3.75 -8.25
CA SER A 459 26.00 -3.61 -9.02
C SER A 459 26.99 -2.63 -8.39
N ALA A 460 26.51 -1.55 -7.75
CA ALA A 460 27.37 -0.63 -7.01
C ALA A 460 27.92 -1.27 -5.72
N ILE A 461 27.13 -2.09 -5.02
CA ILE A 461 27.59 -2.93 -3.91
C ILE A 461 28.67 -3.93 -4.39
N SER A 462 28.45 -4.62 -5.51
CA SER A 462 29.46 -5.51 -6.09
C SER A 462 30.75 -4.78 -6.43
N HIS A 463 30.68 -3.54 -6.94
CA HIS A 463 31.87 -2.71 -7.18
C HIS A 463 32.62 -2.36 -5.88
N LEU A 464 31.91 -2.00 -4.81
CA LEU A 464 32.50 -1.74 -3.49
C LEU A 464 33.08 -3.01 -2.84
N LYS A 465 32.48 -4.18 -3.09
CA LYS A 465 32.99 -5.49 -2.65
C LYS A 465 34.22 -5.94 -3.44
N SER A 466 34.28 -5.68 -4.76
CA SER A 466 35.41 -6.05 -5.63
C SER A 466 36.59 -5.07 -5.54
N ASN A 467 36.30 -3.80 -5.26
CA ASN A 467 37.29 -2.76 -4.98
C ASN A 467 37.00 -2.14 -3.60
N PRO A 468 37.31 -2.86 -2.50
CA PRO A 468 37.21 -2.34 -1.15
C PRO A 468 38.30 -1.29 -0.96
N LYS A 469 38.01 -0.06 -1.39
CA LYS A 469 38.98 1.04 -1.46
C LYS A 469 39.77 1.20 -0.15
N PRO A 470 41.11 1.24 -0.20
CA PRO A 470 41.94 1.66 0.93
C PRO A 470 41.70 3.12 1.37
N ASP A 471 41.00 3.93 0.55
CA ASP A 471 40.63 5.29 0.88
C ASP A 471 39.75 5.35 2.14
N GLY A 472 40.23 6.08 3.15
CA GLY A 472 39.44 6.52 4.30
C GLY A 472 38.33 7.52 3.98
N SER A 473 37.62 7.37 2.85
CA SER A 473 36.49 8.22 2.46
C SER A 473 35.31 8.08 3.42
N LEU A 474 35.00 6.85 3.87
CA LEU A 474 34.02 6.62 4.95
C LEU A 474 34.44 7.36 6.24
N ILE A 475 35.71 7.22 6.63
CA ILE A 475 36.30 7.88 7.80
C ILE A 475 36.31 9.41 7.65
N LYS A 476 36.52 9.92 6.43
CA LYS A 476 36.47 11.34 6.10
C LYS A 476 35.05 11.89 6.25
N TYR A 477 34.05 11.19 5.73
CA TYR A 477 32.64 11.59 5.88
C TYR A 477 32.20 11.57 7.35
N LEU A 478 32.59 10.56 8.13
CA LEU A 478 32.41 10.53 9.59
C LEU A 478 33.07 11.74 10.28
N LYS A 479 34.33 12.04 9.94
CA LYS A 479 35.06 13.20 10.48
C LYS A 479 34.46 14.54 10.03
N ASP A 480 33.92 14.65 8.81
CA ASP A 480 33.22 15.83 8.31
C ASP A 480 31.90 16.06 9.07
N ILE A 481 31.20 15.00 9.48
CA ILE A 481 30.05 15.09 10.39
C ILE A 481 30.51 15.51 11.79
N GLU A 482 31.45 14.78 12.42
CA GLU A 482 31.93 15.09 13.78
C GLU A 482 32.52 16.51 13.91
N LYS A 483 33.16 17.02 12.84
CA LYS A 483 33.69 18.39 12.79
C LYS A 483 32.58 19.44 12.81
N ARG A 484 31.40 19.14 12.27
CA ARG A 484 30.26 20.06 12.18
C ARG A 484 29.28 19.91 13.34
N ARG A 485 29.14 18.70 13.88
CA ARG A 485 28.25 18.32 14.98
C ARG A 485 28.95 17.31 15.89
N LYS A 486 29.31 17.74 17.10
CA LYS A 486 30.13 16.97 18.05
C LYS A 486 29.38 15.82 18.71
N GLU A 487 28.06 15.88 18.71
CA GLU A 487 27.16 14.83 19.17
C GLU A 487 27.24 13.55 18.31
N TYR A 488 27.75 13.61 17.07
CA TYR A 488 27.98 12.46 16.18
C TYR A 488 29.37 11.81 16.35
N ARG A 489 30.06 12.10 17.45
CA ARG A 489 31.35 11.45 17.81
C ARG A 489 31.13 9.99 18.21
N ARG A 490 32.07 9.12 17.83
CA ARG A 490 32.08 7.73 18.30
C ARG A 490 32.14 7.70 19.84
N PRO A 491 31.21 7.02 20.53
CA PRO A 491 31.28 6.83 21.98
C PRO A 491 32.60 6.18 22.40
N ILE A 492 33.10 6.56 23.58
CA ILE A 492 34.34 6.03 24.15
C ILE A 492 34.11 4.68 24.86
N GLN A 493 32.84 4.32 25.11
CA GLN A 493 32.50 3.13 25.91
C GLN A 493 32.75 1.81 25.17
N ASP A 494 33.65 1.06 25.81
CA ASP A 494 33.83 -0.39 25.83
C ASP A 494 34.30 -1.11 24.54
N GLN A 495 35.61 -1.29 24.45
CA GLN A 495 36.27 -2.30 23.61
C GLN A 495 36.29 -3.67 24.33
N GLY A 496 35.13 -4.21 24.70
CA GLY A 496 35.07 -5.38 25.59
C GLY A 496 33.86 -6.28 25.40
N HIS A 497 32.69 -5.86 25.88
CA HIS A 497 31.59 -6.79 26.17
C HIS A 497 30.66 -7.05 24.98
N CYS A 498 31.12 -7.91 24.07
CA CYS A 498 30.20 -8.82 23.38
C CYS A 498 29.65 -9.81 24.41
N PHE A 499 28.38 -9.64 24.82
CA PHE A 499 27.67 -10.68 25.55
C PHE A 499 27.49 -11.90 24.64
N GLY A 500 28.39 -12.88 24.79
CA GLY A 500 28.34 -14.12 24.03
C GLY A 500 27.08 -14.91 24.34
N THR A 501 26.52 -15.55 23.31
CA THR A 501 25.37 -16.44 23.43
C THR A 501 25.75 -17.69 24.22
N THR A 502 25.53 -17.67 25.53
CA THR A 502 25.64 -18.88 26.37
C THR A 502 24.47 -19.80 26.04
N SER A 503 24.70 -20.73 25.13
CA SER A 503 23.91 -21.97 25.03
C SER A 503 23.78 -22.56 26.44
N GLY A 504 22.55 -22.77 26.89
CA GLY A 504 22.31 -23.05 28.31
C GLY A 504 22.78 -24.43 28.73
N ASP A 505 23.53 -24.49 29.83
CA ASP A 505 23.36 -25.55 30.82
C ASP A 505 23.62 -24.99 32.23
N SER A 506 23.50 -25.86 33.24
CA SER A 506 23.07 -25.52 34.58
C SER A 506 24.22 -25.46 35.60
N THR A 507 23.89 -24.98 36.79
CA THR A 507 24.71 -24.95 38.03
C THR A 507 25.76 -23.84 38.13
N ALA A 508 26.07 -23.45 39.37
CA ALA A 508 26.84 -22.26 39.69
C ALA A 508 28.20 -22.60 40.30
N LYS A 509 29.18 -21.73 40.05
CA LYS A 509 30.33 -21.52 40.94
C LYS A 509 30.89 -20.10 40.80
N LYS A 510 31.09 -19.43 41.93
CA LYS A 510 32.03 -18.30 42.01
C LYS A 510 33.44 -18.89 41.99
N ALA A 511 34.33 -18.30 41.19
CA ALA A 511 35.77 -18.51 41.26
C ALA A 511 36.48 -17.16 41.16
N SER A 512 37.64 -17.04 41.80
CA SER A 512 38.31 -15.76 42.06
C SER A 512 39.13 -15.26 40.86
N LEU A 513 39.47 -13.96 40.92
CA LEU A 513 40.52 -13.35 40.08
C LEU A 513 41.87 -14.03 40.33
N ASN A 514 42.44 -14.66 39.30
CA ASN A 514 43.78 -14.39 38.74
C ASN A 514 44.14 -15.44 37.67
N GLU A 515 45.05 -15.07 36.76
CA GLU A 515 45.76 -15.95 35.80
C GLU A 515 44.91 -16.90 34.91
N VAL A 516 44.49 -16.41 33.74
CA VAL A 516 44.82 -17.05 32.43
C VAL A 516 44.87 -15.95 31.37
N SER A 517 45.97 -15.87 30.62
CA SER A 517 46.04 -15.19 29.33
C SER A 517 45.94 -16.21 28.19
N ASN A 518 45.40 -15.78 27.03
CA ASN A 518 45.40 -16.47 25.72
C ASN A 518 44.24 -17.41 25.32
N GLU A 519 43.12 -17.53 26.06
CA GLU A 519 41.96 -18.36 25.61
C GLU A 519 40.63 -17.60 25.37
N THR A 520 40.62 -16.26 25.37
CA THR A 520 39.46 -15.48 24.87
C THR A 520 39.77 -14.89 23.49
N GLY A 521 38.95 -15.27 22.49
CA GLY A 521 39.11 -14.89 21.08
C GLY A 521 38.74 -13.43 20.77
N ILE A 522 39.36 -12.46 21.45
CA ILE A 522 39.12 -11.02 21.25
C ILE A 522 39.61 -10.61 19.86
N ARG A 523 38.71 -10.72 18.87
CA ARG A 523 38.97 -10.34 17.49
C ARG A 523 39.12 -8.82 17.41
N LEU A 524 40.38 -8.37 17.42
CA LEU A 524 40.79 -6.97 17.25
C LEU A 524 40.11 -6.37 16.00
N ARG A 525 39.50 -5.21 16.15
CA ARG A 525 38.76 -4.53 15.08
C ARG A 525 39.34 -3.15 14.76
N PRO A 526 39.17 -2.68 13.51
CA PRO A 526 39.56 -1.33 13.13
C PRO A 526 38.78 -0.27 13.94
N ASN A 527 39.38 0.91 14.09
CA ASN A 527 38.75 2.05 14.76
C ASN A 527 37.80 2.83 13.82
N HIS A 528 37.01 2.11 13.02
CA HIS A 528 36.00 2.62 12.09
C HIS A 528 34.89 1.56 11.88
N PRO A 529 33.71 1.93 11.34
CA PRO A 529 32.64 0.97 11.07
C PRO A 529 33.10 -0.13 10.10
N VAL A 530 32.64 -1.36 10.34
CA VAL A 530 32.63 -2.44 9.33
C VAL A 530 31.30 -2.38 8.57
N ILE A 531 31.33 -2.70 7.27
CA ILE A 531 30.12 -2.77 6.43
C ILE A 531 29.74 -4.24 6.25
N HIS A 532 28.57 -4.61 6.77
CA HIS A 532 27.96 -5.92 6.64
C HIS A 532 26.87 -5.90 5.57
N TYR A 533 26.68 -7.03 4.89
CA TYR A 533 25.69 -7.19 3.83
C TYR A 533 24.90 -8.46 4.10
N GLY A 534 23.59 -8.34 4.33
CA GLY A 534 22.74 -9.49 4.65
C GLY A 534 21.28 -9.11 4.83
N LEU A 535 20.52 -9.99 5.49
CA LEU A 535 19.09 -9.82 5.71
C LEU A 535 18.80 -8.82 6.83
N ILE A 536 17.90 -7.88 6.57
CA ILE A 536 17.31 -6.98 7.57
C ILE A 536 15.86 -7.41 7.85
N ALA A 537 15.46 -7.38 9.11
CA ALA A 537 14.11 -7.68 9.58
C ALA A 537 13.38 -6.36 9.91
N SER A 538 12.26 -6.12 9.20
CA SER A 538 11.43 -4.92 9.27
C SER A 538 10.09 -5.18 9.95
N GLY A 539 9.57 -4.24 10.76
CA GLY A 539 8.24 -4.38 11.36
C GLY A 539 7.93 -3.33 12.42
N ASN A 540 6.66 -3.19 12.81
CA ASN A 540 6.18 -2.14 13.72
C ASN A 540 6.43 -2.43 15.21
N LEU A 541 7.02 -3.59 15.56
CA LEU A 541 7.32 -3.97 16.94
C LEU A 541 8.75 -3.58 17.33
N VAL A 542 8.93 -2.83 18.42
CA VAL A 542 10.29 -2.55 18.91
C VAL A 542 10.85 -3.81 19.59
N ILE A 543 11.69 -4.58 18.90
CA ILE A 543 12.36 -5.76 19.48
C ILE A 543 13.27 -5.31 20.62
N LYS A 544 12.89 -5.69 21.85
CA LYS A 544 13.65 -5.47 23.11
C LYS A 544 13.86 -6.75 23.91
N ASP A 545 13.35 -7.89 23.44
CA ASP A 545 13.60 -9.20 24.05
C ASP A 545 14.69 -9.94 23.28
N MET A 546 15.68 -10.45 24.03
CA MET A 546 16.82 -11.16 23.50
C MET A 546 16.44 -12.52 22.92
N LEU A 547 15.49 -13.23 23.54
CA LEU A 547 15.06 -14.57 23.07
C LEU A 547 14.27 -14.46 21.76
N THR A 548 13.39 -13.48 21.66
CA THR A 548 12.65 -13.15 20.44
C THR A 548 13.59 -12.70 19.31
N ARG A 549 14.57 -11.83 19.61
CA ARG A 549 15.62 -11.43 18.67
C ARG A 549 16.37 -12.65 18.13
N ASP A 550 16.86 -13.51 19.01
CA ASP A 550 17.72 -14.64 18.65
C ASP A 550 16.94 -15.75 17.93
N ARG A 551 15.66 -15.97 18.26
CA ARG A 551 14.76 -16.82 17.46
C ARG A 551 14.65 -16.30 16.04
N LEU A 552 14.19 -15.06 15.86
CA LEU A 552 13.95 -14.46 14.54
C LEU A 552 15.24 -14.36 13.70
N ALA A 553 16.38 -14.09 14.34
CA ALA A 553 17.69 -14.07 13.71
C ALA A 553 18.16 -15.46 13.26
N SER A 554 17.95 -16.49 14.08
CA SER A 554 18.28 -17.89 13.74
C SER A 554 17.37 -18.46 12.65
N GLU A 555 16.06 -18.19 12.75
CA GLU A 555 15.02 -18.71 11.86
C GLU A 555 15.13 -18.17 10.43
N TYR A 556 15.45 -16.87 10.27
CA TYR A 556 15.51 -16.23 8.96
C TYR A 556 16.92 -15.82 8.51
N GLY A 557 17.91 -15.82 9.40
CA GLY A 557 19.26 -15.29 9.11
C GLY A 557 19.36 -13.76 9.21
N ALA A 558 18.44 -13.10 9.93
CA ALA A 558 18.43 -11.65 10.07
C ALA A 558 19.58 -11.13 10.96
N ILE A 559 20.34 -10.14 10.47
CA ILE A 559 21.48 -9.54 11.17
C ILE A 559 21.23 -8.11 11.67
N CYS A 560 20.05 -7.55 11.37
CA CYS A 560 19.62 -6.23 11.82
C CYS A 560 18.09 -6.16 11.92
N PHE A 561 17.57 -5.46 12.93
CA PHE A 561 16.15 -5.12 13.10
C PHE A 561 15.92 -3.61 12.95
N GLU A 562 14.86 -3.23 12.23
CA GLU A 562 14.40 -1.84 12.04
C GLU A 562 12.87 -1.82 11.76
N MET A 563 12.29 -0.63 11.53
CA MET A 563 10.83 -0.46 11.58
C MET A 563 10.16 0.16 10.35
N GLU A 564 10.91 0.53 9.30
CA GLU A 564 10.38 1.32 8.19
C GLU A 564 10.46 0.65 6.81
N ALA A 565 11.43 -0.24 6.57
CA ALA A 565 11.76 -0.73 5.23
C ALA A 565 10.59 -1.39 4.49
N ALA A 566 9.79 -2.21 5.17
CA ALA A 566 8.67 -2.90 4.55
C ALA A 566 7.64 -1.95 3.94
N GLY A 567 7.43 -0.77 4.56
CA GLY A 567 6.58 0.28 4.00
C GLY A 567 7.18 0.94 2.76
N VAL A 568 8.49 1.24 2.78
CA VAL A 568 9.16 1.95 1.68
C VAL A 568 9.34 1.08 0.44
N MET A 569 9.78 -0.17 0.58
CA MET A 569 10.21 -1.03 -0.55
C MET A 569 9.08 -1.38 -1.52
N ASN A 570 7.84 -1.42 -1.02
CA ASN A 570 6.65 -1.66 -1.84
C ASN A 570 6.12 -0.38 -2.52
N VAL A 571 6.59 0.80 -2.14
CA VAL A 571 6.24 2.08 -2.78
C VAL A 571 7.30 2.53 -3.79
N LEU A 572 8.58 2.56 -3.37
CA LEU A 572 9.75 2.95 -4.15
C LEU A 572 10.76 1.80 -4.20
N PRO A 573 11.45 1.56 -5.34
CA PRO A 573 12.58 0.64 -5.40
C PRO A 573 13.69 1.13 -4.46
N CYS A 574 14.08 0.36 -3.44
CA CYS A 574 14.82 0.89 -2.29
C CYS A 574 15.98 -0.02 -1.84
N LEU A 575 17.04 0.58 -1.29
CA LEU A 575 18.08 -0.09 -0.52
C LEU A 575 18.08 0.46 0.91
N VAL A 576 18.17 -0.43 1.89
CA VAL A 576 18.17 -0.09 3.31
C VAL A 576 19.61 -0.09 3.85
N ILE A 577 19.97 0.96 4.59
CA ILE A 577 21.29 1.18 5.17
C ILE A 577 21.07 1.56 6.64
N ARG A 578 21.35 0.63 7.56
CA ARG A 578 21.20 0.84 9.01
C ARG A 578 22.55 0.87 9.72
N GLY A 579 22.83 1.95 10.44
CA GLY A 579 23.93 2.01 11.40
C GLY A 579 23.51 1.36 12.71
N ILE A 580 24.39 0.60 13.34
CA ILE A 580 24.00 -0.20 14.51
C ILE A 580 24.07 0.62 15.80
N SER A 581 22.90 0.91 16.38
CA SER A 581 22.74 1.72 17.60
C SER A 581 22.65 0.89 18.88
N ASP A 582 22.19 -0.35 18.77
CA ASP A 582 21.90 -1.25 19.88
C ASP A 582 21.90 -2.71 19.40
N TYR A 583 21.61 -3.65 20.30
CA TYR A 583 21.54 -5.09 20.00
C TYR A 583 20.12 -5.65 20.11
N ALA A 584 19.07 -4.85 19.86
CA ALA A 584 17.66 -5.27 19.90
C ALA A 584 17.27 -6.03 21.19
N ASN A 585 17.77 -5.57 22.34
CA ASN A 585 17.59 -6.20 23.65
C ASN A 585 17.17 -5.17 24.72
N SER A 586 16.97 -5.64 25.95
CA SER A 586 16.48 -4.82 27.08
C SER A 586 17.48 -3.77 27.57
N GLN A 587 18.74 -3.86 27.15
CA GLN A 587 19.82 -2.91 27.45
C GLN A 587 19.93 -1.76 26.43
N LYS A 588 19.01 -1.70 25.45
CA LYS A 588 18.94 -0.62 24.45
C LYS A 588 18.95 0.76 25.11
N ASN A 589 19.89 1.58 24.68
CA ASN A 589 20.09 2.97 25.11
C ASN A 589 20.48 3.82 23.91
N ASP A 590 20.44 5.14 24.08
CA ASP A 590 20.52 6.07 22.95
C ASP A 590 21.94 6.56 22.62
N ILE A 591 22.95 6.14 23.39
CA ILE A 591 24.33 6.67 23.35
C ILE A 591 25.00 6.54 21.98
N TRP A 592 24.63 5.51 21.20
CA TRP A 592 25.21 5.23 19.89
C TRP A 592 24.40 5.76 18.70
N GLN A 593 23.18 6.29 18.90
CA GLN A 593 22.28 6.62 17.79
C GLN A 593 22.87 7.65 16.81
N GLU A 594 23.46 8.73 17.31
CA GLU A 594 24.09 9.77 16.49
C GLU A 594 25.28 9.21 15.69
N TYR A 595 26.19 8.47 16.31
CA TYR A 595 27.33 7.87 15.58
C TYR A 595 26.87 6.80 14.57
N ALA A 596 25.88 5.98 14.91
CA ALA A 596 25.26 5.02 14.01
C ALA A 596 24.64 5.72 12.79
N ALA A 597 23.88 6.80 13.00
CA ALA A 597 23.33 7.64 11.94
C ALA A 597 24.44 8.25 11.05
N ALA A 598 25.56 8.70 11.64
CA ALA A 598 26.71 9.19 10.89
C ALA A 598 27.37 8.09 10.04
N ALA A 599 27.48 6.86 10.55
CA ALA A 599 28.02 5.72 9.82
C ALA A 599 27.12 5.33 8.63
N ALA A 600 25.80 5.24 8.85
CA ALA A 600 24.82 4.98 7.81
C ALA A 600 24.85 6.04 6.70
N ALA A 601 24.82 7.32 7.06
CA ALA A 601 24.90 8.44 6.12
C ALA A 601 26.24 8.47 5.34
N SER A 602 27.35 8.16 6.02
CA SER A 602 28.68 8.09 5.40
C SER A 602 28.77 6.96 4.37
N TYR A 603 28.19 5.80 4.66
CA TYR A 603 28.11 4.71 3.68
C TYR A 603 27.15 5.06 2.53
N ALA A 604 25.99 5.66 2.80
CA ALA A 604 25.05 6.11 1.77
C ALA A 604 25.71 7.09 0.78
N LYS A 605 26.54 8.02 1.26
CA LYS A 605 27.35 8.88 0.40
C LYS A 605 28.40 8.11 -0.39
N LEU A 606 29.15 7.21 0.25
CA LEU A 606 30.15 6.36 -0.43
C LEU A 606 29.54 5.56 -1.57
N LEU A 607 28.34 4.99 -1.36
CA LEU A 607 27.57 4.29 -2.38
C LEU A 607 27.15 5.22 -3.53
N LEU A 608 26.57 6.39 -3.25
CA LEU A 608 26.18 7.35 -4.30
C LEU A 608 27.37 7.89 -5.10
N CYS A 609 28.58 7.88 -4.54
CA CYS A 609 29.81 8.21 -5.29
C CYS A 609 30.23 7.15 -6.33
N VAL A 610 29.68 5.92 -6.29
CA VAL A 610 29.97 4.85 -7.27
C VAL A 610 28.75 4.37 -8.06
N VAL A 611 27.53 4.66 -7.61
CA VAL A 611 26.29 4.43 -8.37
C VAL A 611 26.30 5.28 -9.64
N LYS A 612 26.06 4.66 -10.80
CA LYS A 612 25.99 5.37 -12.09
C LYS A 612 24.82 6.39 -12.10
N PRO A 613 25.00 7.57 -12.72
CA PRO A 613 23.94 8.59 -12.86
C PRO A 613 22.72 8.10 -13.66
N ALA A 614 21.75 8.99 -13.84
CA ALA A 614 20.52 8.76 -14.61
C ALA A 614 20.74 9.03 -16.11
#